data_AF-A0A382T9W4-F1
#
_entry.id   AF-A0A382T9W4-F1
#
_cell.length_a   1.000
_cell.length_b   1.000
_cell.length_c   1.000
_cell.angle_alpha   90.00
_cell.angle_beta   90.00
_cell.angle_gamma   90.00
#
_symmetry.space_group_name_H-M   'P 1'
#
loop_
_entity.id
_entity.type
_entity.pdbx_description
1 polymer ?
#
loop_
_entity_poly.entity_id
_entity_poly.type
_entity_poly.pdbx_seq_one_letter_code
_entity_poly.pdbx_strand_id
1 'polypeptide(L)'
;VLLSGCASLASMPPKVSPIAYSAMTKVPEPANGKIVLAVYQFADLTGQQKPNDNFGEMSKAVTQGSSNLLIKALKDVGDGKWFRVAERESLQSLLQERKLIRTTRQMTQGDKAKPLGPMLYA
;
A
#
# COMPACT_ATOMS: atom_id res chain seq x y z
N VAL A 1 -39.81 24.09 -20.53
CA VAL A 1 -38.99 22.90 -20.23
C VAL A 1 -37.77 23.38 -19.46
N LEU A 2 -37.77 23.24 -18.13
CA LEU A 2 -36.64 23.62 -17.29
C LEU A 2 -35.74 22.38 -17.14
N LEU A 3 -34.56 22.40 -17.75
CA LEU A 3 -33.54 21.39 -17.53
C LEU A 3 -32.89 21.63 -16.16
N SER A 4 -33.21 20.78 -15.19
CA SER A 4 -32.48 20.70 -13.91
C SER A 4 -31.24 19.84 -14.12
N GLY A 5 -30.05 20.46 -14.07
CA GLY A 5 -28.77 19.77 -14.12
C GLY A 5 -28.40 19.18 -12.76
N CYS A 6 -27.72 18.03 -12.74
CA CYS A 6 -27.12 17.43 -11.54
C CYS A 6 -25.99 18.32 -10.99
N ALA A 7 -26.35 19.42 -10.34
CA ALA A 7 -25.42 20.36 -9.72
C ALA A 7 -25.29 20.18 -8.19
N SER A 8 -25.91 19.14 -7.61
CA SER A 8 -25.56 18.74 -6.24
C SER A 8 -24.27 17.90 -6.30
N LEU A 9 -23.13 18.59 -6.40
CA LEU A 9 -21.85 18.02 -5.98
C LEU A 9 -22.02 17.61 -4.51
N ALA A 10 -22.23 16.33 -4.27
CA ALA A 10 -22.13 15.74 -2.94
C ALA A 10 -20.67 15.87 -2.49
N SER A 11 -20.31 17.02 -1.91
CA SER A 11 -19.06 17.22 -1.19
C SER A 11 -19.16 16.49 0.15
N MET A 12 -19.19 15.16 0.10
CA MET A 12 -18.95 14.37 1.29
C MET A 12 -17.44 14.31 1.50
N PRO A 13 -16.92 14.78 2.65
CA PRO A 13 -15.51 14.65 2.93
C PRO A 13 -15.14 13.16 2.97
N PRO A 14 -13.98 12.77 2.44
CA PRO A 14 -13.54 11.38 2.51
C PRO A 14 -13.40 10.99 3.98
N LYS A 15 -14.09 9.92 4.38
CA LYS A 15 -13.99 9.36 5.73
C LYS A 15 -12.89 8.30 5.75
N VAL A 16 -11.91 8.46 6.64
CA VAL A 16 -10.92 7.43 6.91
C VAL A 16 -11.55 6.37 7.80
N SER A 17 -11.39 5.09 7.42
CA SER A 17 -11.88 3.99 8.26
C SER A 17 -10.98 3.84 9.49
N PRO A 18 -11.55 3.79 10.71
CA PRO A 18 -10.77 3.55 11.91
C PRO A 18 -10.24 2.10 11.92
N ILE A 19 -9.21 1.86 12.73
CA ILE A 19 -8.69 0.50 12.95
C ILE A 19 -9.79 -0.33 13.58
N ALA A 20 -10.23 -1.39 12.89
CA ALA A 20 -11.32 -2.25 13.36
C ALA A 20 -10.97 -3.00 14.65
N TYR A 21 -9.68 -3.26 14.89
CA TYR A 21 -9.21 -4.05 16.03
C TYR A 21 -8.35 -3.22 16.99
N SER A 22 -8.94 -2.77 18.08
CA SER A 22 -8.33 -1.84 19.05
C SER A 22 -7.18 -2.44 19.87
N ALA A 23 -7.09 -3.76 20.00
CA ALA A 23 -5.99 -4.38 20.73
C ALA A 23 -4.65 -4.33 19.96
N MET A 24 -4.67 -4.08 18.65
CA MET A 24 -3.44 -3.87 17.86
C MET A 24 -2.70 -2.57 18.19
N THR A 25 -3.38 -1.56 18.77
CA THR A 25 -2.70 -0.32 19.21
C THR A 25 -2.06 -0.49 20.59
N LYS A 26 -2.59 -1.38 21.44
CA LYS A 26 -2.12 -1.61 22.82
C LYS A 26 -1.02 -2.67 22.92
N VAL A 27 -0.10 -2.71 21.95
CA VAL A 27 1.00 -3.67 21.93
C VAL A 27 2.25 -2.99 22.50
N PRO A 28 2.94 -3.59 23.51
CA PRO A 28 4.16 -2.99 24.09
C PRO A 28 5.23 -2.78 23.03
N GLU A 29 6.11 -1.80 23.21
CA GLU A 29 7.13 -1.51 22.20
C GLU A 29 8.17 -2.64 22.09
N PRO A 30 8.71 -2.91 20.87
CA PRO A 30 9.74 -3.91 20.69
C PRO A 30 11.08 -3.45 21.31
N ALA A 31 11.71 -4.32 22.12
CA ALA A 31 12.94 -4.01 22.84
C ALA A 31 14.13 -3.63 21.93
N ASN A 32 14.16 -4.16 20.70
CA ASN A 32 15.27 -3.99 19.75
C ASN A 32 14.97 -2.96 18.64
N GLY A 33 13.96 -2.10 18.83
CA GLY A 33 13.50 -1.14 17.82
C GLY A 33 12.63 -1.77 16.73
N LYS A 34 12.32 -0.97 15.68
CA LYS A 34 11.39 -1.38 14.61
C LYS A 34 11.91 -2.56 13.82
N ILE A 35 11.09 -3.59 13.68
CA ILE A 35 11.38 -4.77 12.85
C ILE A 35 11.14 -4.41 11.38
N VAL A 36 12.12 -4.69 10.53
CA VAL A 36 12.00 -4.46 9.08
C VAL A 36 11.38 -5.69 8.43
N LEU A 37 10.30 -5.49 7.67
CA LEU A 37 9.62 -6.57 6.97
C LEU A 37 9.27 -6.16 5.54
N ALA A 38 9.24 -7.15 4.64
CA ALA A 38 8.92 -6.96 3.24
C ALA A 38 7.63 -7.70 2.91
N VAL A 39 6.63 -6.99 2.40
CA VAL A 39 5.37 -7.58 1.93
C VAL A 39 5.44 -7.67 0.41
N TYR A 40 5.36 -8.88 -0.15
CA TYR A 40 5.44 -9.11 -1.60
C TYR A 40 4.08 -9.05 -2.26
N GLN A 41 3.21 -9.99 -1.90
CA GLN A 41 1.88 -10.09 -2.45
C GLN A 41 0.98 -10.78 -1.42
N PHE A 42 -0.27 -10.34 -1.36
CA PHE A 42 -1.29 -10.96 -0.55
C PHE A 42 -2.52 -11.21 -1.42
N ALA A 43 -2.41 -12.22 -2.30
CA ALA A 43 -3.44 -12.54 -3.28
C ALA A 43 -4.57 -13.37 -2.66
N ASP A 44 -5.78 -13.16 -3.15
CA ASP A 44 -6.90 -14.06 -2.88
C ASP A 44 -6.71 -15.36 -3.69
N LEU A 45 -6.54 -16.48 -2.97
CA LEU A 45 -6.41 -17.82 -3.55
C LEU A 45 -7.66 -18.66 -3.35
N THR A 46 -8.76 -18.09 -2.83
CA THR A 46 -10.00 -18.83 -2.59
C THR A 46 -10.75 -19.16 -3.88
N GLY A 47 -10.52 -18.39 -4.94
CA GLY A 47 -11.19 -18.52 -6.23
C GLY A 47 -12.68 -18.15 -6.21
N GLN A 48 -13.19 -17.68 -5.08
CA GLN A 48 -14.62 -17.48 -4.89
C GLN A 48 -15.13 -16.25 -5.63
N GLN A 49 -16.19 -16.43 -6.39
CA GLN A 49 -16.98 -15.35 -6.97
C GLN A 49 -18.23 -15.15 -6.13
N LYS A 50 -18.82 -13.97 -6.22
CA LYS A 50 -20.07 -13.68 -5.54
C LYS A 50 -21.19 -14.56 -6.14
N PRO A 51 -21.92 -15.34 -5.33
CA PRO A 51 -22.97 -16.21 -5.86
C PRO A 51 -24.13 -15.37 -6.41
N ASN A 52 -24.62 -15.76 -7.57
CA ASN A 52 -25.79 -15.16 -8.22
C ASN A 52 -26.53 -16.23 -9.01
N ASP A 53 -27.84 -16.34 -8.77
CA ASP A 53 -28.69 -17.37 -9.38
C ASP A 53 -29.29 -16.93 -10.72
N ASN A 54 -29.26 -15.64 -11.04
CA ASN A 54 -29.98 -15.07 -12.20
C ASN A 54 -29.06 -14.65 -13.35
N PHE A 55 -27.81 -14.26 -13.09
CA PHE A 55 -26.86 -13.81 -14.12
C PHE A 55 -25.41 -14.12 -13.72
N GLY A 56 -24.51 -14.29 -14.71
CA GLY A 56 -23.08 -14.47 -14.46
C GLY A 56 -22.45 -13.21 -13.87
N GLU A 57 -22.14 -13.23 -12.57
CA GLU A 57 -21.54 -12.11 -11.86
C GLU A 57 -20.01 -12.24 -11.82
N MET A 58 -19.29 -11.28 -12.40
CA MET A 58 -17.82 -11.28 -12.44
C MET A 58 -17.16 -10.79 -11.13
N SER A 59 -17.98 -10.42 -10.14
CA SER A 59 -17.53 -9.86 -8.86
C SER A 59 -16.89 -10.96 -7.99
N LYS A 60 -15.71 -10.69 -7.44
CA LYS A 60 -15.06 -11.57 -6.46
C LYS A 60 -15.76 -11.48 -5.11
N ALA A 61 -15.83 -12.59 -4.39
CA ALA A 61 -16.40 -12.63 -3.04
C ALA A 61 -15.46 -12.00 -2.00
N VAL A 62 -14.15 -11.97 -2.28
CA VAL A 62 -13.12 -11.41 -1.41
C VAL A 62 -12.51 -10.15 -2.03
N THR A 63 -12.15 -9.19 -1.19
CA THR A 63 -11.52 -7.93 -1.60
C THR A 63 -10.21 -8.17 -2.34
N GLN A 64 -10.01 -7.44 -3.45
CA GLN A 64 -8.76 -7.44 -4.21
C GLN A 64 -7.73 -6.44 -3.67
N GLY A 65 -8.13 -5.59 -2.71
CA GLY A 65 -7.25 -4.60 -2.05
C GLY A 65 -6.65 -5.09 -0.74
N SER A 66 -6.58 -6.40 -0.53
CA SER A 66 -6.15 -7.03 0.72
C SER A 66 -4.67 -6.75 1.06
N SER A 67 -3.80 -6.58 0.06
CA SER A 67 -2.39 -6.20 0.25
C SER A 67 -2.27 -4.85 0.97
N ASN A 68 -3.02 -3.85 0.54
CA ASN A 68 -3.03 -2.52 1.13
C ASN A 68 -3.58 -2.53 2.56
N LEU A 69 -4.59 -3.37 2.83
CA LEU A 69 -5.14 -3.56 4.18
C LEU A 69 -4.11 -4.20 5.11
N LEU A 70 -3.36 -5.20 4.64
CA LEU A 70 -2.27 -5.84 5.40
C LEU A 70 -1.15 -4.83 5.71
N ILE A 71 -0.71 -4.07 4.71
CA ILE A 71 0.33 -3.04 4.89
C ILE A 71 -0.12 -2.00 5.90
N LYS A 72 -1.37 -1.52 5.80
CA LYS A 72 -1.95 -0.58 6.77
C LYS A 72 -1.99 -1.17 8.17
N ALA A 73 -2.46 -2.41 8.32
CA ALA A 73 -2.50 -3.08 9.61
C ALA A 73 -1.11 -3.14 10.25
N LEU A 74 -0.08 -3.52 9.48
CA LEU A 74 1.31 -3.57 9.95
C LEU A 74 1.87 -2.17 10.30
N LYS A 75 1.49 -1.12 9.57
CA LYS A 75 1.87 0.27 9.89
C LYS A 75 1.17 0.80 11.13
N ASP A 76 -0.02 0.30 11.46
CA ASP A 76 -0.84 0.76 12.58
C ASP A 76 -0.52 0.03 13.91
N VAL A 77 0.16 -1.13 13.89
CA VAL A 77 0.50 -1.90 15.11
C VAL A 77 1.35 -1.08 16.09
N GLY A 78 0.92 -1.06 17.35
CA GLY A 78 1.57 -0.36 18.45
C GLY A 78 1.86 1.10 18.13
N ASP A 79 0.88 1.81 17.55
CA ASP A 79 0.98 3.19 17.08
C ASP A 79 2.14 3.42 16.09
N GLY A 80 2.42 2.42 15.24
CA GLY A 80 3.46 2.46 14.22
C GLY A 80 4.89 2.30 14.76
N LYS A 81 5.03 1.80 15.98
CA LYS A 81 6.33 1.58 16.64
C LYS A 81 6.91 0.19 16.42
N TRP A 82 6.13 -0.74 15.89
CA TRP A 82 6.56 -2.12 15.71
C TRP A 82 7.32 -2.37 14.43
N PHE A 83 6.78 -1.91 13.30
CA PHE A 83 7.23 -2.36 12.00
C PHE A 83 7.68 -1.21 11.09
N ARG A 84 8.73 -1.48 10.32
CA ARG A 84 9.09 -0.71 9.13
C ARG A 84 8.80 -1.58 7.91
N VAL A 85 7.68 -1.30 7.26
CA VAL A 85 7.16 -2.08 6.13
C VAL A 85 7.78 -1.60 4.81
N ALA A 86 8.32 -2.52 4.02
CA ALA A 86 8.72 -2.32 2.64
C ALA A 86 7.75 -3.05 1.70
N GLU A 87 7.15 -2.33 0.76
CA GLU A 87 6.14 -2.78 -0.20
C GLU A 87 6.82 -3.30 -1.47
N ARG A 88 6.95 -4.61 -1.65
CA ARG A 88 7.72 -5.16 -2.79
C ARG A 88 6.90 -5.30 -4.08
N GLU A 89 5.62 -4.94 -4.07
CA GLU A 89 4.74 -5.02 -5.23
C GLU A 89 5.22 -4.14 -6.40
N SER A 90 5.70 -2.92 -6.10
CA SER A 90 6.17 -1.96 -7.12
C SER A 90 7.69 -1.99 -7.35
N LEU A 91 8.39 -3.04 -6.91
CA LEU A 91 9.86 -3.10 -6.90
C LEU A 91 10.48 -2.83 -8.28
N GLN A 92 9.87 -3.30 -9.36
CA GLN A 92 10.38 -3.09 -10.71
C GLN A 92 10.40 -1.60 -11.10
N SER A 93 9.33 -0.87 -10.79
CA SER A 93 9.25 0.58 -11.02
C SER A 93 10.33 1.33 -10.23
N LEU A 94 10.56 0.94 -8.98
CA LEU A 94 11.60 1.55 -8.14
C LEU A 94 13.02 1.23 -8.61
N LEU A 95 13.26 0.02 -9.10
CA LEU A 95 14.55 -0.35 -9.69
C LEU A 95 14.82 0.43 -10.98
N GLN A 96 13.79 0.66 -11.80
CA GLN A 96 13.89 1.50 -12.99
C GLN A 96 14.21 2.95 -12.63
N GLU A 97 13.48 3.53 -11.67
CA GLU A 97 13.72 4.89 -11.19
C GLU A 97 15.14 5.03 -10.62
N ARG A 98 15.57 4.03 -9.83
CA ARG A 98 16.92 4.00 -9.25
C ARG A 98 18.01 3.90 -10.32
N LYS A 99 17.77 3.12 -11.37
CA LYS A 99 18.66 3.03 -12.53
C LYS A 99 18.75 4.38 -13.23
N LEU A 100 17.61 5.04 -13.46
CA LEU A 100 17.55 6.37 -14.07
C LEU A 100 18.36 7.38 -13.24
N ILE A 101 18.11 7.47 -11.93
CA ILE A 101 18.85 8.36 -11.02
C ILE A 101 20.35 8.11 -11.10
N ARG A 102 20.79 6.84 -11.11
CA ARG A 102 22.21 6.50 -11.20
C ARG A 102 22.81 6.98 -12.53
N THR A 103 22.13 6.74 -13.64
CA THR A 103 22.59 7.13 -14.98
C THR A 103 22.63 8.65 -15.12
N THR A 104 21.60 9.37 -14.67
CA THR A 104 21.58 10.84 -14.67
C THR A 104 22.71 11.41 -13.82
N ARG A 105 22.95 10.88 -12.62
CA ARG A 105 24.07 11.34 -11.78
C ARG A 105 25.43 11.10 -12.41
N GLN A 106 25.64 9.95 -13.06
CA GLN A 106 26.89 9.69 -13.78
C GLN A 106 27.07 10.69 -14.94
N MET A 107 26.03 11.01 -15.70
CA MET A 107 26.12 11.99 -16.79
C MET A 107 26.43 13.41 -16.28
N THR A 108 25.83 13.83 -15.15
CA THR A 108 25.99 15.20 -14.65
C THR A 108 27.23 15.39 -13.78
N GLN A 109 27.59 14.39 -12.97
CA GLN A 109 28.62 14.52 -11.92
C GLN A 109 29.87 13.66 -12.18
N GLY A 110 29.87 12.83 -13.23
CA GLY A 110 30.99 11.96 -13.59
C GLY A 110 31.45 11.09 -12.41
N ASP A 111 32.77 11.04 -12.19
CA ASP A 111 33.41 10.23 -11.16
C ASP A 111 33.13 10.69 -9.72
N LYS A 112 32.53 11.88 -9.52
CA LYS A 112 32.12 12.39 -8.19
C LYS A 112 30.69 11.98 -7.81
N ALA A 113 30.01 11.18 -8.63
CA ALA A 113 28.63 10.76 -8.37
C ALA A 113 28.53 9.92 -7.08
N LYS A 114 27.78 10.41 -6.09
CA LYS A 114 27.56 9.69 -4.82
C LYS A 114 26.70 8.44 -5.04
N PRO A 115 27.12 7.25 -4.53
CA PRO A 115 26.35 6.02 -4.65
C PRO A 115 25.02 6.11 -3.91
N LEU A 116 24.03 5.38 -4.42
CA LEU A 116 22.70 5.31 -3.80
C LEU A 116 22.74 4.37 -2.59
N GLY A 117 22.13 4.79 -1.48
CA GLY A 117 22.05 4.01 -0.26
C GLY A 117 21.17 2.75 -0.41
N PRO A 118 21.21 1.85 0.58
CA PRO A 118 20.41 0.62 0.58
C PRO A 118 18.90 0.90 0.51
N MET A 119 18.15 0.02 -0.15
CA MET A 119 16.68 0.12 -0.27
C MET A 119 16.01 -0.23 1.06
N LEU A 120 15.66 0.81 1.83
CA LEU A 120 14.85 0.68 3.05
C LEU A 120 13.35 0.80 2.78
N TYR A 121 12.99 1.37 1.62
CA TYR A 121 11.63 1.41 1.07
C TYR A 121 11.64 0.67 -0.25
N ALA A 122 10.73 -0.27 -0.38
CA ALA A 122 10.14 -0.67 -1.65
C ALA A 122 8.66 -0.26 -1.58
#